data_AF-A0A954NGF1-F1
#
_entry.id   AF-A0A954NGF1-F1
#
_cell.length_a   1.000
_cell.length_b   1.000
_cell.length_c   1.000
_cell.angle_alpha   90.00
_cell.angle_beta   90.00
_cell.angle_gamma   90.00
#
_symmetry.space_group_name_H-M   'P 1'
#
loop_
_entity.id
_entity.type
_entity.pdbx_description
1 polymer ?
#
loop_
_entity_poly.entity_id
_entity_poly.type
_entity_poly.pdbx_seq_one_letter_code
_entity_poly.pdbx_strand_id
1 'polypeptide(L)'
;MSLGSNSILMAGVRHGATLLLTSLLLGGVTGGSARAQEASSDSAARFYQAFRFEHEGVLGTSLDLRVRARDSAIATQAEEVALAEIERQRRILSSYDSESELRQWLLAQQPLEVSLELATVLRRSEHWRTVSGGAFDPAVARFTSLWREAQRRGELPHDDDLASRTRELTGRWSWDTTGRLVKAETTELNFDGISKGFVIDAVAERLMRLDGVSGVSVNIGGDLRVAGELEVPVRIEEPAGANQDANEWRLTLASRAMATSGPAYRGFDIAGRHFSHLIDPRSGRPVSHTVSVSVVASTAMDADALATAMSVLSVEESLELAESLSDVDCMIVLADGQVRTSPRWPGRFARDVPFALARAPLALIQEDDEEVDWNGGFELEVKFEIVQARGGRYRKPYVAVWIEDEDDFPVRTLALWYQNNGGGNRWLPNLKRWHRNDRVRALVEPIDLLETVAQASRRPGEYTLMWNGTDNAGQVVKPGEYTVYIEVSREHGTYQLMRQRMTLGDEPASAELEANAEIGSASIEYRRKQ
;
A
#
# COMPACT_ATOMS: atom_id res chain seq x y z
N MET A 1 32.04 -78.38 6.17
CA MET A 1 31.48 -77.80 4.95
C MET A 1 31.52 -78.88 3.89
N SER A 2 30.35 -79.40 3.53
CA SER A 2 30.20 -80.66 2.79
C SER A 2 29.30 -80.42 1.58
N LEU A 3 29.84 -80.74 0.41
CA LEU A 3 29.21 -81.37 -0.77
C LEU A 3 28.01 -80.63 -1.41
N GLY A 4 27.84 -80.53 -2.73
CA GLY A 4 28.54 -81.12 -3.86
C GLY A 4 27.70 -80.95 -5.14
N SER A 5 28.39 -80.90 -6.28
CA SER A 5 28.09 -81.52 -7.58
C SER A 5 26.79 -81.25 -8.37
N ASN A 6 27.04 -80.94 -9.66
CA ASN A 6 26.41 -81.45 -10.89
C ASN A 6 25.13 -80.81 -11.50
N SER A 7 25.36 -80.19 -12.68
CA SER A 7 24.88 -80.63 -14.02
C SER A 7 23.42 -80.42 -14.49
N ILE A 8 23.33 -79.86 -15.72
CA ILE A 8 22.57 -80.32 -16.92
C ILE A 8 21.11 -79.84 -17.19
N LEU A 9 20.97 -79.21 -18.38
CA LEU A 9 19.95 -79.21 -19.46
C LEU A 9 18.41 -79.07 -19.25
N MET A 10 17.85 -78.28 -20.19
CA MET A 10 16.70 -78.53 -21.09
C MET A 10 15.27 -78.05 -20.81
N ALA A 11 14.77 -77.32 -21.83
CA ALA A 11 13.52 -77.50 -22.59
C ALA A 11 12.13 -77.27 -21.94
N GLY A 12 11.38 -76.35 -22.57
CA GLY A 12 10.23 -76.77 -23.40
C GLY A 12 8.79 -76.48 -22.94
N VAL A 13 8.09 -75.73 -23.81
CA VAL A 13 6.75 -76.03 -24.40
C VAL A 13 5.44 -75.66 -23.66
N ARG A 14 4.72 -74.71 -24.32
CA ARG A 14 3.26 -74.57 -24.72
C ARG A 14 2.11 -74.96 -23.78
N HIS A 15 1.00 -74.21 -23.91
CA HIS A 15 -0.41 -74.54 -24.33
C HIS A 15 -1.27 -73.29 -23.96
N GLY A 16 -2.24 -72.72 -24.70
CA GLY A 16 -3.08 -73.13 -25.83
C GLY A 16 -4.51 -73.42 -25.35
N ALA A 17 -5.49 -72.51 -25.51
CA ALA A 17 -6.92 -72.83 -25.71
C ALA A 17 -7.81 -71.59 -25.99
N THR A 18 -8.67 -71.74 -27.00
CA THR A 18 -9.73 -70.85 -27.52
C THR A 18 -11.09 -71.40 -27.08
N LEU A 19 -12.12 -70.57 -26.81
CA LEU A 19 -13.53 -70.85 -27.20
C LEU A 19 -14.52 -69.69 -26.92
N LEU A 20 -15.33 -69.40 -27.94
CA LEU A 20 -16.55 -68.59 -27.93
C LEU A 20 -17.70 -69.31 -27.21
N LEU A 21 -18.62 -68.57 -26.57
CA LEU A 21 -20.06 -68.84 -26.65
C LEU A 21 -20.93 -67.69 -26.13
N THR A 22 -21.82 -67.24 -27.01
CA THR A 22 -23.00 -66.38 -26.78
C THR A 22 -24.14 -67.16 -26.10
N SER A 23 -24.79 -66.56 -25.10
CA SER A 23 -26.24 -66.74 -24.90
C SER A 23 -26.84 -65.77 -23.88
N LEU A 24 -28.02 -65.30 -24.25
CA LEU A 24 -28.92 -64.32 -23.64
C LEU A 24 -29.87 -65.01 -22.62
N LEU A 25 -30.31 -64.26 -21.59
CA LEU A 25 -31.67 -64.21 -21.00
C LEU A 25 -31.74 -64.22 -19.44
N LEU A 26 -32.40 -63.15 -18.96
CA LEU A 26 -33.27 -62.96 -17.79
C LEU A 26 -32.82 -63.39 -16.37
N GLY A 27 -32.66 -62.37 -15.51
CA GLY A 27 -33.65 -62.12 -14.45
C GLY A 27 -33.34 -62.59 -13.03
N GLY A 28 -32.81 -61.67 -12.22
CA GLY A 28 -33.19 -61.52 -10.81
C GLY A 28 -32.15 -61.86 -9.74
N VAL A 29 -32.17 -61.03 -8.69
CA VAL A 29 -31.70 -61.24 -7.30
C VAL A 29 -30.31 -60.67 -6.92
N THR A 30 -30.38 -59.49 -6.27
CA THR A 30 -29.59 -58.97 -5.13
C THR A 30 -28.05 -59.00 -5.13
N GLY A 31 -27.46 -57.80 -5.10
CA GLY A 31 -26.13 -57.47 -4.56
C GLY A 31 -25.93 -55.96 -4.75
N GLY A 32 -25.81 -55.12 -3.73
CA GLY A 32 -24.96 -55.29 -2.57
C GLY A 32 -23.61 -54.63 -2.84
N SER A 33 -23.49 -53.36 -2.44
CA SER A 33 -22.22 -52.67 -2.11
C SER A 33 -21.07 -52.74 -3.12
N ALA A 34 -21.13 -51.90 -4.14
CA ALA A 34 -19.95 -51.39 -4.84
C ALA A 34 -20.13 -49.89 -5.08
N ARG A 35 -20.21 -49.12 -3.98
CA ARG A 35 -20.30 -47.66 -4.01
C ARG A 35 -19.45 -47.07 -2.88
N ALA A 36 -18.18 -47.45 -2.86
CA ALA A 36 -17.22 -46.93 -1.88
C ALA A 36 -15.76 -47.12 -2.32
N GLN A 37 -15.41 -46.95 -3.60
CA GLN A 37 -13.97 -46.97 -3.95
C GLN A 37 -13.57 -46.30 -5.28
N GLU A 38 -14.36 -45.37 -5.81
CA GLU A 38 -13.99 -44.56 -7.00
C GLU A 38 -14.13 -43.04 -6.76
N ALA A 39 -14.14 -42.61 -5.49
CA ALA A 39 -14.10 -41.21 -5.11
C ALA A 39 -12.78 -40.89 -4.40
N SER A 40 -11.64 -40.98 -5.09
CA SER A 40 -10.38 -40.50 -4.49
C SER A 40 -9.28 -40.03 -5.47
N SER A 41 -9.57 -39.74 -6.73
CA SER A 41 -8.50 -39.32 -7.65
C SER A 41 -8.92 -38.41 -8.79
N ASP A 42 -9.88 -37.51 -8.56
CA ASP A 42 -10.11 -36.41 -9.50
C ASP A 42 -10.04 -35.04 -8.81
N SER A 43 -9.25 -34.18 -9.44
CA SER A 43 -8.58 -32.99 -8.90
C SER A 43 -9.52 -31.94 -8.29
N ALA A 44 -9.37 -31.72 -6.98
CA ALA A 44 -9.79 -30.47 -6.35
C ALA A 44 -8.84 -29.36 -6.82
N ALA A 45 -9.24 -28.61 -7.86
CA ALA A 45 -8.73 -27.27 -8.09
C ALA A 45 -9.01 -26.45 -6.82
N ARG A 46 -8.01 -26.30 -5.96
CA ARG A 46 -8.12 -25.51 -4.73
C ARG A 46 -8.22 -24.04 -5.13
N PHE A 47 -9.42 -23.47 -5.08
CA PHE A 47 -9.64 -22.06 -5.37
C PHE A 47 -8.94 -21.21 -4.31
N TYR A 48 -7.92 -20.46 -4.71
CA TYR A 48 -7.33 -19.44 -3.86
C TYR A 48 -8.18 -18.15 -3.92
N GLN A 49 -8.34 -17.49 -2.78
CA GLN A 49 -9.09 -16.24 -2.60
C GLN A 49 -8.16 -15.14 -2.10
N ALA A 50 -8.49 -13.89 -2.41
CA ALA A 50 -7.74 -12.73 -1.91
C ALA A 50 -8.35 -12.22 -0.60
N PHE A 51 -7.50 -12.04 0.41
CA PHE A 51 -7.84 -11.47 1.71
C PHE A 51 -7.05 -10.18 1.89
N ARG A 52 -7.61 -9.21 2.62
CA ARG A 52 -6.99 -7.92 2.87
C ARG A 52 -7.00 -7.61 4.37
N PHE A 53 -5.89 -7.09 4.86
CA PHE A 53 -5.66 -6.71 6.25
C PHE A 53 -5.03 -5.32 6.30
N GLU A 54 -5.47 -4.49 7.25
CA GLU A 54 -4.96 -3.14 7.41
C GLU A 54 -4.55 -2.88 8.86
N HIS A 55 -3.38 -2.26 9.05
CA HIS A 55 -2.87 -1.88 10.38
C HIS A 55 -2.26 -0.48 10.34
N GLU A 56 -2.38 0.28 11.42
CA GLU A 56 -1.68 1.58 11.59
C GLU A 56 -0.66 1.50 12.72
N GLY A 57 0.30 2.42 12.71
CA GLY A 57 1.41 2.45 13.65
C GLY A 57 2.53 1.47 13.31
N VAL A 58 2.43 0.80 12.17
CA VAL A 58 3.44 -0.12 11.67
C VAL A 58 4.60 0.69 11.09
N LEU A 59 5.79 0.58 11.69
CA LEU A 59 6.98 1.37 11.33
C LEU A 59 6.72 2.90 11.28
N GLY A 60 5.84 3.41 12.14
CA GLY A 60 5.47 4.83 12.15
C GLY A 60 4.52 5.27 11.03
N THR A 61 3.95 4.32 10.29
CA THR A 61 2.98 4.53 9.20
C THR A 61 1.88 3.46 9.23
N SER A 62 1.23 3.16 8.10
CA SER A 62 0.24 2.10 7.93
C SER A 62 0.76 0.93 7.08
N LEU A 63 0.14 -0.24 7.25
CA LEU A 63 0.32 -1.47 6.50
C LEU A 63 -1.01 -1.80 5.82
N ASP A 64 -1.00 -2.01 4.50
CA ASP A 64 -2.05 -2.69 3.73
C ASP A 64 -1.46 -3.99 3.18
N LEU A 65 -1.96 -5.11 3.70
CA LEU A 65 -1.53 -6.46 3.36
C LEU A 65 -2.64 -7.16 2.58
N ARG A 66 -2.34 -7.63 1.37
CA ARG A 66 -3.21 -8.54 0.62
C ARG A 66 -2.55 -9.91 0.52
N VAL A 67 -3.33 -10.97 0.75
CA VAL A 67 -2.86 -12.36 0.72
C VAL A 67 -3.81 -13.18 -0.13
N ARG A 68 -3.29 -13.82 -1.18
CA ARG A 68 -4.00 -14.82 -1.97
C ARG A 68 -3.79 -16.19 -1.35
N ALA A 69 -4.77 -16.67 -0.59
CA ALA A 69 -4.69 -17.90 0.22
C ALA A 69 -5.80 -18.91 -0.11
N ARG A 70 -5.63 -20.19 0.24
CA ARG A 70 -6.66 -21.22 0.01
C ARG A 70 -7.93 -21.00 0.84
N ASP A 71 -7.79 -20.42 2.02
CA ASP A 71 -8.88 -20.14 2.94
C ASP A 71 -8.51 -19.02 3.92
N SER A 72 -9.51 -18.56 4.68
CA SER A 72 -9.36 -17.48 5.66
C SER A 72 -8.43 -17.83 6.81
N ALA A 73 -8.31 -19.10 7.21
CA ALA A 73 -7.46 -19.48 8.35
C ALA A 73 -5.98 -19.32 7.98
N ILE A 74 -5.60 -19.70 6.76
CA ILE A 74 -4.25 -19.48 6.23
C ILE A 74 -3.98 -17.99 6.05
N ALA A 75 -4.98 -17.21 5.60
CA ALA A 75 -4.82 -15.76 5.46
C ALA A 75 -4.58 -15.06 6.81
N THR A 76 -5.32 -15.41 7.87
CA THR A 76 -5.10 -14.90 9.23
C THR A 76 -3.74 -15.35 9.77
N GLN A 77 -3.32 -16.59 9.53
CA GLN A 77 -1.97 -17.03 9.88
C GLN A 77 -0.90 -16.19 9.16
N ALA A 78 -1.11 -15.84 7.88
CA ALA A 78 -0.21 -14.99 7.13
C ALA A 78 -0.14 -13.57 7.70
N GLU A 79 -1.27 -12.98 8.12
CA GLU A 79 -1.31 -11.69 8.83
C GLU A 79 -0.46 -11.72 10.11
N GLU A 80 -0.64 -12.73 10.97
CA GLU A 80 0.14 -12.89 12.20
C GLU A 80 1.65 -13.03 11.92
N VAL A 81 2.01 -13.83 10.92
CA VAL A 81 3.40 -14.00 10.48
C VAL A 81 3.98 -12.69 9.94
N ALA A 82 3.19 -11.90 9.20
CA ALA A 82 3.61 -10.60 8.68
C ALA A 82 3.94 -9.63 9.82
N LEU A 83 3.02 -9.47 10.77
CA LEU A 83 3.20 -8.58 11.92
C LEU A 83 4.38 -9.00 12.80
N ALA A 84 4.54 -10.32 13.02
CA ALA A 84 5.67 -10.84 13.77
C ALA A 84 7.02 -10.59 13.07
N GLU A 85 7.06 -10.71 11.73
CA GLU A 85 8.25 -10.41 10.95
C GLU A 85 8.57 -8.92 10.98
N ILE A 86 7.57 -8.04 10.85
CA ILE A 86 7.78 -6.59 10.94
C ILE A 86 8.33 -6.20 12.31
N GLU A 87 7.78 -6.75 13.39
CA GLU A 87 8.29 -6.48 14.74
C GLU A 87 9.72 -7.01 14.93
N ARG A 88 10.04 -8.19 14.37
CA ARG A 88 11.40 -8.73 14.38
C ARG A 88 12.37 -7.80 13.65
N GLN A 89 12.00 -7.34 12.46
CA GLN A 89 12.82 -6.41 11.69
C GLN A 89 12.95 -5.04 12.37
N ARG A 90 11.91 -4.55 13.03
CA ARG A 90 11.96 -3.32 13.83
C ARG A 90 13.02 -3.40 14.93
N ARG A 91 13.15 -4.55 15.61
CA ARG A 91 14.21 -4.80 16.62
C ARG A 91 15.61 -4.89 16.04
N ILE A 92 15.75 -5.07 14.73
CA ILE A 92 17.05 -5.10 14.06
C ILE A 92 17.39 -3.71 13.50
N LEU A 93 16.46 -3.10 12.76
CA LEU A 93 16.74 -1.98 11.85
C LEU A 93 16.24 -0.62 12.34
N SER A 94 15.51 -0.53 13.45
CA SER A 94 14.94 0.75 13.90
C SER A 94 16.02 1.73 14.36
N SER A 95 16.09 2.91 13.74
CA SER A 95 16.97 4.00 14.19
C SER A 95 16.49 4.69 15.49
N TYR A 96 15.21 4.52 15.83
CA TYR A 96 14.54 5.13 16.98
C TYR A 96 14.56 4.27 18.25
N ASP A 97 14.67 2.95 18.09
CA ASP A 97 14.68 2.02 19.22
C ASP A 97 16.12 1.89 19.77
N SER A 98 16.33 2.32 21.01
CA SER A 98 17.62 2.24 21.69
C SER A 98 18.12 0.81 21.88
N GLU A 99 17.21 -0.16 21.92
CA GLU A 99 17.54 -1.57 22.09
C GLU A 99 17.76 -2.30 20.76
N SER A 100 17.49 -1.66 19.63
CA SER A 100 17.66 -2.30 18.33
C SER A 100 19.11 -2.63 18.04
N GLU A 101 19.34 -3.69 17.26
CA GLU A 101 20.68 -4.10 16.85
C GLU A 101 21.42 -2.97 16.10
N LEU A 102 20.76 -2.28 15.17
CA LEU A 102 21.30 -1.12 14.48
C LEU A 102 21.78 -0.07 15.47
N ARG A 103 20.97 0.28 16.47
CA ARG A 103 21.32 1.31 17.44
C ARG A 103 22.45 0.87 18.37
N GLN A 104 22.45 -0.39 18.80
CA GLN A 104 23.55 -0.99 19.57
C GLN A 104 24.86 -0.92 18.78
N TRP A 105 24.84 -1.28 17.50
CA TRP A 105 26.01 -1.16 16.62
C TRP A 105 26.46 0.28 16.41
N LEU A 106 25.54 1.23 16.20
CA LEU A 106 25.89 2.64 16.03
C LEU A 106 26.56 3.25 17.27
N LEU A 107 26.22 2.76 18.47
CA LEU A 107 26.77 3.20 19.76
C LEU A 107 28.03 2.45 20.18
N ALA A 108 28.32 1.30 19.56
CA ALA A 108 29.46 0.46 19.91
C ALA A 108 30.78 1.15 19.57
N GLN A 109 31.75 1.06 20.49
CA GLN A 109 33.13 1.53 20.30
C GLN A 109 34.08 0.43 19.81
N GLN A 110 33.59 -0.82 19.76
CA GLN A 110 34.36 -1.99 19.32
C GLN A 110 33.62 -2.71 18.19
N PRO A 111 34.32 -3.47 17.34
CA PRO A 111 33.69 -4.26 16.29
C PRO A 111 32.68 -5.26 16.86
N LEU A 112 31.48 -5.32 16.28
CA LEU A 112 30.42 -6.24 16.69
C LEU A 112 30.07 -7.23 15.58
N GLU A 113 29.71 -8.45 15.97
CA GLU A 113 28.96 -9.33 15.09
C GLU A 113 27.57 -8.76 14.89
N VAL A 114 27.06 -8.87 13.65
CA VAL A 114 25.73 -8.40 13.30
C VAL A 114 24.95 -9.48 12.55
N SER A 115 23.63 -9.41 12.62
CA SER A 115 22.70 -10.27 11.91
C SER A 115 22.91 -10.18 10.39
N LEU A 116 22.48 -11.23 9.69
CA LEU A 116 22.55 -11.28 8.24
C LEU A 116 21.70 -10.16 7.62
N GLU A 117 20.59 -9.81 8.24
CA GLU A 117 19.66 -8.76 7.83
C GLU A 117 20.33 -7.39 7.90
N LEU A 118 20.91 -7.02 9.04
CA LEU A 118 21.64 -5.76 9.17
C LEU A 118 22.84 -5.71 8.20
N ALA A 119 23.59 -6.81 8.09
CA ALA A 119 24.69 -6.90 7.14
C ALA A 119 24.23 -6.74 5.68
N THR A 120 23.03 -7.21 5.33
CA THR A 120 22.44 -7.08 3.99
C THR A 120 22.06 -5.63 3.71
N VAL A 121 21.39 -4.96 4.66
CA VAL A 121 21.06 -3.53 4.56
C VAL A 121 22.32 -2.68 4.36
N LEU A 122 23.37 -2.94 5.12
CA LEU A 122 24.64 -2.24 5.01
C LEU A 122 25.33 -2.45 3.66
N ARG A 123 25.45 -3.70 3.20
CA ARG A 123 26.06 -4.01 1.91
C ARG A 123 25.26 -3.40 0.75
N ARG A 124 23.93 -3.45 0.80
CA ARG A 124 23.09 -2.88 -0.27
C ARG A 124 23.14 -1.35 -0.25
N SER A 125 23.23 -0.73 0.92
CA SER A 125 23.44 0.71 1.04
C SER A 125 24.78 1.15 0.45
N GLU A 126 25.84 0.39 0.69
CA GLU A 126 27.18 0.65 0.11
C GLU A 126 27.15 0.53 -1.42
N HIS A 127 26.45 -0.48 -1.93
CA HIS A 127 26.24 -0.67 -3.36
C HIS A 127 25.53 0.53 -3.98
N TRP A 128 24.38 0.93 -3.46
CA TRP A 128 23.62 2.06 -4.02
C TRP A 128 24.32 3.39 -3.88
N ARG A 129 25.11 3.60 -2.82
CA ARG A 129 25.99 4.77 -2.73
C ARG A 129 27.01 4.80 -3.87
N THR A 130 27.65 3.67 -4.14
CA THR A 130 28.67 3.57 -5.19
C THR A 130 28.05 3.76 -6.58
N VAL A 131 26.94 3.09 -6.85
CA VAL A 131 26.25 3.14 -8.15
C VAL A 131 25.66 4.53 -8.42
N SER A 132 25.11 5.19 -7.42
CA SER A 132 24.51 6.54 -7.56
C SER A 132 25.52 7.70 -7.46
N GLY A 133 26.83 7.41 -7.39
CA GLY A 133 27.86 8.44 -7.24
C GLY A 133 27.75 9.25 -5.94
N GLY A 134 27.18 8.66 -4.88
CA GLY A 134 26.96 9.29 -3.59
C GLY A 134 25.65 10.08 -3.45
N ALA A 135 24.76 10.02 -4.43
CA ALA A 135 23.43 10.64 -4.32
C ALA A 135 22.54 9.95 -3.27
N PHE A 136 22.64 8.62 -3.15
CA PHE A 136 22.16 7.88 -1.98
C PHE A 136 23.32 7.66 -1.01
N ASP A 137 23.22 8.16 0.22
CA ASP A 137 24.25 7.93 1.24
C ASP A 137 23.65 7.88 2.65
N PRO A 138 23.75 6.75 3.38
CA PRO A 138 23.28 6.68 4.75
C PRO A 138 23.93 7.69 5.70
N ALA A 139 25.11 8.23 5.40
CA ALA A 139 25.76 9.26 6.22
C ALA A 139 25.14 10.66 6.08
N VAL A 140 24.09 10.83 5.27
CA VAL A 140 23.32 12.08 5.14
C VAL A 140 22.75 12.58 6.48
N ALA A 141 22.61 11.69 7.46
CA ALA A 141 22.18 12.02 8.83
C ALA A 141 22.97 13.19 9.44
N ARG A 142 24.28 13.29 9.14
CA ARG A 142 25.15 14.38 9.62
C ARG A 142 24.67 15.76 9.18
N PHE A 143 24.09 15.87 7.99
CA PHE A 143 23.53 17.13 7.49
C PHE A 143 22.15 17.39 8.07
N THR A 144 21.34 16.34 8.27
CA THR A 144 20.03 16.49 8.92
C THR A 144 20.16 17.17 10.27
N SER A 145 21.14 16.77 11.08
CA SER A 145 21.45 17.41 12.37
C SER A 145 21.80 18.90 12.22
N LEU A 146 22.62 19.24 11.23
CA LEU A 146 23.03 20.62 10.93
C LEU A 146 21.84 21.50 10.49
N TRP A 147 20.98 20.98 9.60
CA TRP A 147 19.78 21.71 9.13
C TRP A 147 18.74 21.90 10.23
N ARG A 148 18.58 20.93 11.16
CA ARG A 148 17.75 21.11 12.36
C ARG A 148 18.29 22.21 13.28
N GLU A 149 19.61 22.32 13.41
CA GLU A 149 20.23 23.40 14.18
C GLU A 149 20.04 24.76 13.50
N ALA A 150 20.20 24.82 12.18
CA ALA A 150 19.93 26.01 11.38
C ALA A 150 18.47 26.48 11.55
N GLN A 151 17.50 25.57 11.48
CA GLN A 151 16.10 25.87 11.76
C GLN A 151 15.87 26.44 13.17
N ARG A 152 16.50 25.85 14.20
CA ARG A 152 16.40 26.36 15.59
C ARG A 152 16.97 27.77 15.74
N ARG A 153 18.02 28.11 15.00
CA ARG A 153 18.65 29.43 14.99
C ARG A 153 17.93 30.44 14.09
N GLY A 154 17.14 29.96 13.12
CA GLY A 154 16.52 30.79 12.10
C GLY A 154 17.50 31.29 11.02
N GLU A 155 18.70 30.72 10.97
CA GLU A 155 19.80 31.11 10.07
C GLU A 155 20.28 29.91 9.26
N LEU A 156 20.63 30.12 8.00
CA LEU A 156 21.11 29.04 7.13
C LEU A 156 22.49 28.53 7.58
N PRO A 157 22.82 27.24 7.34
CA PRO A 157 24.17 26.74 7.56
C PRO A 157 25.19 27.51 6.73
N HIS A 158 26.38 27.75 7.27
CA HIS A 158 27.47 28.38 6.53
C HIS A 158 28.03 27.42 5.47
N ASP A 159 28.39 27.94 4.30
CA ASP A 159 28.87 27.10 3.19
C ASP A 159 30.15 26.33 3.56
N ASP A 160 31.04 26.92 4.36
CA ASP A 160 32.24 26.25 4.87
C ASP A 160 31.91 25.04 5.78
N ASP A 161 30.84 25.11 6.57
CA ASP A 161 30.41 23.99 7.43
C ASP A 161 29.91 22.82 6.58
N LEU A 162 29.13 23.13 5.53
CA LEU A 162 28.65 22.14 4.56
C LEU A 162 29.81 21.50 3.81
N ALA A 163 30.76 22.30 3.33
CA ALA A 163 31.94 21.83 2.62
C ALA A 163 32.87 20.98 3.51
N SER A 164 33.05 21.33 4.79
CA SER A 164 33.83 20.52 5.74
C SER A 164 33.19 19.16 5.95
N ARG A 165 31.89 19.13 6.28
CA ARG A 165 31.15 17.88 6.54
C ARG A 165 31.09 16.97 5.32
N THR A 166 30.99 17.53 4.13
CA THR A 166 31.03 16.77 2.87
C THR A 166 32.37 16.05 2.69
N ARG A 167 33.49 16.74 2.95
CA ARG A 167 34.84 16.14 2.87
C ARG A 167 35.06 15.03 3.90
N GLU A 168 34.34 15.07 5.01
CA GLU A 168 34.40 14.06 6.08
C GLU A 168 33.57 12.79 5.79
N LEU A 169 32.84 12.72 4.67
CA LEU A 169 32.08 11.53 4.24
C LEU A 169 32.98 10.40 3.68
N THR A 170 34.11 10.12 4.33
CA THR A 170 35.06 9.07 3.92
C THR A 170 35.10 7.95 4.95
N GLY A 171 35.16 6.69 4.49
CA GLY A 171 35.41 5.50 5.32
C GLY A 171 34.44 5.33 6.49
N ARG A 172 33.27 4.71 6.24
CA ARG A 172 32.16 4.63 7.21
C ARG A 172 32.15 3.36 8.05
N TRP A 173 32.14 2.21 7.38
CA TRP A 173 32.19 0.89 8.02
C TRP A 173 32.94 -0.11 7.14
N SER A 174 33.44 -1.16 7.75
CA SER A 174 34.13 -2.27 7.08
C SER A 174 33.97 -3.55 7.88
N TRP A 175 34.20 -4.70 7.24
CA TRP A 175 34.26 -5.99 7.94
C TRP A 175 35.72 -6.30 8.29
N ASP A 176 35.97 -6.71 9.53
CA ASP A 176 37.27 -7.23 9.94
C ASP A 176 37.50 -8.65 9.39
N THR A 177 38.69 -9.21 9.62
CA THR A 177 39.05 -10.55 9.14
C THR A 177 38.24 -11.67 9.78
N THR A 178 37.50 -11.38 10.85
CA THR A 178 36.59 -12.32 11.54
C THR A 178 35.14 -12.15 11.12
N GLY A 179 34.84 -11.21 10.23
CA GLY A 179 33.48 -10.91 9.77
C GLY A 179 32.70 -9.96 10.69
N ARG A 180 33.34 -9.35 11.69
CA ARG A 180 32.72 -8.34 12.56
C ARG A 180 32.73 -6.98 11.89
N LEU A 181 31.71 -6.19 12.19
CA LEU A 181 31.50 -4.89 11.61
C LEU A 181 32.22 -3.81 12.41
N VAL A 182 33.18 -3.14 11.77
CA VAL A 182 33.92 -1.99 12.29
C VAL A 182 33.27 -0.73 11.75
N LYS A 183 33.00 0.26 12.60
CA LYS A 183 32.49 1.58 12.22
C LYS A 183 33.54 2.64 12.51
N ALA A 184 33.68 3.64 11.64
CA ALA A 184 34.50 4.81 11.93
C ALA A 184 33.85 5.68 13.02
N GLU A 185 34.65 6.15 13.97
CA GLU A 185 34.20 6.74 15.24
C GLU A 185 33.17 7.86 15.10
N THR A 186 33.26 8.68 14.05
CA THR A 186 32.43 9.88 13.91
C THR A 186 31.11 9.66 13.14
N THR A 187 30.82 8.44 12.68
CA THR A 187 29.77 8.23 11.66
C THR A 187 28.34 8.26 12.23
N GLU A 188 27.61 9.35 11.96
CA GLU A 188 26.14 9.39 12.03
C GLU A 188 25.57 8.75 10.76
N LEU A 189 24.76 7.72 10.93
CA LEU A 189 24.16 6.95 9.82
C LEU A 189 22.65 6.87 10.00
N ASN A 190 21.93 6.93 8.89
CA ASN A 190 20.50 6.67 8.81
C ASN A 190 20.20 5.79 7.59
N PHE A 191 19.38 4.76 7.80
CA PHE A 191 18.99 3.79 6.78
C PHE A 191 17.49 3.90 6.42
N ASP A 192 16.83 4.99 6.76
CA ASP A 192 15.40 5.19 6.52
C ASP A 192 15.02 5.06 5.03
N GLY A 193 15.90 5.46 4.10
CA GLY A 193 15.67 5.36 2.65
C GLY A 193 15.96 4.00 2.02
N ILE A 194 16.04 2.92 2.81
CA ILE A 194 16.27 1.55 2.30
C ILE A 194 15.70 0.46 3.22
N SER A 195 15.69 0.73 4.53
CA SER A 195 15.29 -0.26 5.55
C SER A 195 13.81 -0.63 5.47
N LYS A 196 12.93 0.32 5.17
CA LYS A 196 11.49 0.07 5.00
C LYS A 196 11.25 -0.87 3.83
N GLY A 197 11.88 -0.61 2.68
CA GLY A 197 11.87 -1.52 1.54
C GLY A 197 12.35 -2.93 1.89
N PHE A 198 13.44 -3.06 2.66
CA PHE A 198 13.91 -4.37 3.13
C PHE A 198 12.90 -5.10 4.02
N VAL A 199 12.22 -4.40 4.94
CA VAL A 199 11.17 -5.03 5.78
C VAL A 199 10.02 -5.54 4.91
N ILE A 200 9.58 -4.74 3.94
CA ILE A 200 8.53 -5.12 2.99
C ILE A 200 8.92 -6.41 2.24
N ASP A 201 10.14 -6.49 1.72
CA ASP A 201 10.64 -7.68 1.03
C ASP A 201 10.72 -8.90 1.95
N ALA A 202 11.25 -8.74 3.17
CA ALA A 202 11.36 -9.82 4.15
C ALA A 202 9.99 -10.41 4.52
N VAL A 203 8.97 -9.56 4.68
CA VAL A 203 7.59 -9.99 4.91
C VAL A 203 7.07 -10.76 3.70
N ALA A 204 7.17 -10.19 2.49
CA ALA A 204 6.67 -10.82 1.27
C ALA A 204 7.30 -12.21 1.07
N GLU A 205 8.62 -12.33 1.21
CA GLU A 205 9.33 -13.60 1.14
C GLU A 205 8.87 -14.59 2.21
N ARG A 206 8.62 -14.12 3.43
CA ARG A 206 8.20 -14.99 4.54
C ARG A 206 6.80 -15.53 4.34
N LEU A 207 5.88 -14.73 3.82
CA LEU A 207 4.52 -15.16 3.53
C LEU A 207 4.46 -16.12 2.34
N MET A 208 5.27 -15.89 1.30
CA MET A 208 5.35 -16.80 0.15
C MET A 208 5.89 -18.19 0.48
N ARG A 209 6.47 -18.39 1.67
CA ARG A 209 6.91 -19.70 2.18
C ARG A 209 5.81 -20.47 2.92
N LEU A 210 4.63 -19.88 3.14
CA LEU A 210 3.52 -20.54 3.84
C LEU A 210 2.73 -21.45 2.87
N ASP A 211 2.47 -22.69 3.29
CA ASP A 211 1.67 -23.62 2.50
C ASP A 211 0.22 -23.10 2.36
N GLY A 212 -0.23 -22.95 1.12
CA GLY A 212 -1.54 -22.41 0.82
C GLY A 212 -1.62 -20.90 0.69
N VAL A 213 -0.47 -20.20 0.63
CA VAL A 213 -0.36 -18.84 0.07
C VAL A 213 0.19 -18.94 -1.35
N SER A 214 -0.44 -18.27 -2.31
CA SER A 214 -0.01 -18.24 -3.73
C SER A 214 0.45 -16.87 -4.20
N GLY A 215 0.10 -15.79 -3.50
CA GLY A 215 0.55 -14.45 -3.81
C GLY A 215 0.30 -13.48 -2.67
N VAL A 216 1.08 -12.42 -2.59
CA VAL A 216 1.00 -11.40 -1.54
C VAL A 216 1.29 -10.00 -2.08
N SER A 217 0.69 -9.01 -1.43
CA SER A 217 0.98 -7.59 -1.64
C SER A 217 1.20 -6.97 -0.27
N VAL A 218 2.38 -6.41 -0.03
CA VAL A 218 2.75 -5.77 1.23
C VAL A 218 3.00 -4.29 0.94
N ASN A 219 2.11 -3.41 1.38
CA ASN A 219 2.26 -1.96 1.26
C ASN A 219 2.49 -1.36 2.65
N ILE A 220 3.64 -0.72 2.88
CA ILE A 220 3.91 0.00 4.13
C ILE A 220 4.16 1.47 3.79
N GLY A 221 3.20 2.33 4.13
CA GLY A 221 3.32 3.78 3.97
C GLY A 221 3.55 4.26 2.54
N GLY A 222 2.97 3.56 1.54
CA GLY A 222 3.06 3.92 0.13
C GLY A 222 4.11 3.13 -0.67
N ASP A 223 5.05 2.46 0.02
CA ASP A 223 5.99 1.56 -0.63
C ASP A 223 5.43 0.15 -0.63
N LEU A 224 5.52 -0.53 -1.76
CA LEU A 224 4.76 -1.73 -2.06
C LEU A 224 5.63 -2.82 -2.69
N ARG A 225 5.41 -4.06 -2.28
CA ARG A 225 5.92 -5.28 -2.94
C ARG A 225 4.76 -6.22 -3.25
N VAL A 226 4.68 -6.66 -4.51
CA VAL A 226 3.75 -7.71 -4.95
C VAL A 226 4.56 -8.94 -5.32
N ALA A 227 4.21 -10.13 -4.81
CA ALA A 227 4.91 -11.38 -5.11
C ALA A 227 3.93 -12.54 -5.38
N GLY A 228 4.36 -13.53 -6.17
CA GLY A 228 3.56 -14.70 -6.51
C GLY A 228 2.44 -14.39 -7.52
N GLU A 229 1.36 -15.16 -7.45
CA GLU A 229 0.19 -15.08 -8.33
C GLU A 229 -0.78 -13.97 -7.91
N LEU A 230 -0.25 -12.76 -7.75
CA LEU A 230 -1.03 -11.57 -7.44
C LEU A 230 -0.59 -10.41 -8.34
N GLU A 231 -1.57 -9.65 -8.81
CA GLU A 231 -1.37 -8.39 -9.52
C GLU A 231 -2.13 -7.29 -8.77
N VAL A 232 -1.53 -6.12 -8.63
CA VAL A 232 -2.12 -5.01 -7.89
C VAL A 232 -2.09 -3.74 -8.75
N PRO A 233 -3.26 -3.14 -9.07
CA PRO A 233 -3.28 -1.82 -9.66
C PRO A 233 -2.84 -0.79 -8.61
N VAL A 234 -1.88 0.05 -9.00
CA VAL A 234 -1.29 1.10 -8.18
C VAL A 234 -1.60 2.43 -8.83
N ARG A 235 -2.21 3.32 -8.04
CA ARG A 235 -2.39 4.72 -8.39
C ARG A 235 -1.20 5.51 -7.87
N ILE A 236 -0.67 6.40 -8.70
CA ILE A 236 0.39 7.31 -8.28
C ILE A 236 -0.23 8.68 -8.09
N GLU A 237 -0.17 9.17 -6.85
CA GLU A 237 -0.70 10.49 -6.50
C GLU A 237 0.15 11.58 -7.16
N GLU A 238 -0.50 12.47 -7.91
CA GLU A 238 0.15 13.69 -8.39
C GLU A 238 0.30 14.69 -7.25
N PRO A 239 1.43 15.41 -7.14
CA PRO A 239 1.56 16.48 -6.17
C PRO A 239 0.51 17.57 -6.40
N ALA A 240 -0.01 18.14 -5.31
CA ALA A 240 -0.99 19.23 -5.37
C ALA A 240 -0.45 20.41 -6.22
N GLY A 241 -1.14 20.72 -7.32
CA GLY A 241 -0.80 21.83 -8.23
C GLY A 241 -0.43 21.43 -9.66
N ALA A 242 -0.24 20.15 -9.95
CA ALA A 242 -0.32 19.64 -11.33
C ALA A 242 -1.79 19.67 -11.79
N ASN A 243 -2.04 20.01 -13.06
CA ASN A 243 -3.39 20.16 -13.64
C ASN A 243 -4.36 19.06 -13.17
N GLN A 244 -5.40 19.43 -12.41
CA GLN A 244 -6.40 18.51 -11.87
C GLN A 244 -7.30 17.88 -12.96
N ASP A 245 -7.16 18.33 -14.21
CA ASP A 245 -8.00 17.92 -15.36
C ASP A 245 -7.35 16.87 -16.28
N ALA A 246 -6.25 16.20 -15.92
CA ALA A 246 -5.55 15.30 -16.86
C ALA A 246 -5.02 13.98 -16.26
N ASN A 247 -5.80 12.90 -16.37
CA ASN A 247 -5.39 11.49 -16.38
C ASN A 247 -4.56 10.97 -15.18
N GLU A 248 -5.22 10.21 -14.29
CA GLU A 248 -4.58 9.47 -13.20
C GLU A 248 -3.47 8.53 -13.70
N TRP A 249 -2.25 8.64 -13.16
CA TRP A 249 -1.20 7.66 -13.43
C TRP A 249 -1.51 6.34 -12.72
N ARG A 250 -1.76 5.29 -13.51
CA ARG A 250 -2.00 3.94 -13.01
C ARG A 250 -1.06 2.93 -13.65
N LEU A 251 -0.53 2.02 -12.84
CA LEU A 251 0.22 0.86 -13.30
C LEU A 251 -0.20 -0.40 -12.54
N THR A 252 -0.06 -1.56 -13.17
CA THR A 252 -0.28 -2.85 -12.50
C THR A 252 1.05 -3.45 -12.12
N LEU A 253 1.27 -3.68 -10.82
CA LEU A 253 2.44 -4.40 -10.33
C LEU A 253 2.15 -5.89 -10.25
N ALA A 254 3.00 -6.69 -10.88
CA ALA A 254 2.99 -8.14 -10.81
C ALA A 254 4.41 -8.62 -10.52
N SER A 255 4.61 -9.33 -9.41
CA SER A 255 5.94 -9.81 -8.99
C SER A 255 7.06 -8.74 -8.96
N ARG A 256 6.72 -7.46 -8.79
CA ARG A 256 7.64 -6.32 -8.67
C ARG A 256 7.35 -5.50 -7.41
N ALA A 257 8.15 -4.47 -7.19
CA ALA A 257 7.99 -3.52 -6.11
C ALA A 257 7.98 -2.08 -6.63
N MET A 258 7.43 -1.18 -5.82
CA MET A 258 7.41 0.24 -6.08
C MET A 258 7.64 1.02 -4.80
N ALA A 259 8.42 2.09 -4.87
CA ALA A 259 8.57 3.07 -3.79
C ALA A 259 8.44 4.47 -4.37
N THR A 260 7.96 5.40 -3.55
CA THR A 260 7.86 6.81 -3.95
C THR A 260 8.50 7.71 -2.91
N SER A 261 9.48 8.48 -3.35
CA SER A 261 10.13 9.53 -2.56
C SER A 261 9.68 10.90 -3.04
N GLY A 262 9.51 11.85 -2.14
CA GLY A 262 9.22 13.24 -2.50
C GLY A 262 9.31 14.14 -1.27
N PRO A 263 9.46 15.46 -1.43
CA PRO A 263 9.33 16.42 -0.33
C PRO A 263 7.85 16.58 0.03
N ALA A 264 7.19 15.49 0.45
CA ALA A 264 5.84 15.55 0.96
C ALA A 264 5.88 16.16 2.38
N TYR A 265 5.78 17.49 2.47
CA TYR A 265 5.49 18.28 3.67
C TYR A 265 6.45 18.14 4.86
N ARG A 266 7.59 17.45 4.69
CA ARG A 266 8.63 17.26 5.70
C ARG A 266 9.87 18.03 5.27
N GLY A 267 10.40 18.85 6.17
CA GLY A 267 11.47 19.77 5.83
C GLY A 267 11.88 20.68 6.99
N PHE A 268 12.56 21.76 6.64
CA PHE A 268 13.06 22.77 7.56
C PHE A 268 12.50 24.14 7.15
N ASP A 269 11.91 24.86 8.09
CA ASP A 269 11.46 26.24 7.88
C ASP A 269 12.48 27.20 8.46
N ILE A 270 13.26 27.87 7.60
CA ILE A 270 14.37 28.73 8.01
C ILE A 270 14.21 30.09 7.35
N ALA A 271 14.21 31.16 8.15
CA ALA A 271 14.08 32.54 7.68
C ALA A 271 12.90 32.76 6.70
N GLY A 272 11.75 32.11 6.95
CA GLY A 272 10.55 32.24 6.12
C GLY A 272 10.57 31.45 4.81
N ARG A 273 11.56 30.56 4.62
CA ARG A 273 11.66 29.67 3.45
C ARG A 273 11.61 28.20 3.89
N HIS A 274 10.86 27.38 3.14
CA HIS A 274 10.79 25.94 3.34
C HIS A 274 11.89 25.22 2.55
N PHE A 275 12.55 24.26 3.20
CA PHE A 275 13.59 23.41 2.61
C PHE A 275 13.22 21.94 2.78
N SER A 276 13.44 21.11 1.76
CA SER A 276 13.19 19.67 1.81
C SER A 276 13.99 18.97 2.93
N HIS A 277 13.42 17.88 3.46
CA HIS A 277 14.16 16.95 4.33
C HIS A 277 15.14 16.05 3.55
N LEU A 278 14.97 15.91 2.24
CA LEU A 278 15.91 15.22 1.37
C LEU A 278 17.10 16.15 1.11
N ILE A 279 18.30 15.69 1.43
CA ILE A 279 19.55 16.45 1.35
C ILE A 279 20.47 15.71 0.38
N ASP A 280 21.07 16.42 -0.58
CA ASP A 280 22.15 15.89 -1.41
C ASP A 280 23.41 15.71 -0.56
N PRO A 281 23.88 14.48 -0.31
CA PRO A 281 25.07 14.24 0.52
C PRO A 281 26.35 14.84 -0.07
N ARG A 282 26.39 15.09 -1.39
CA ARG A 282 27.55 15.61 -2.12
C ARG A 282 27.71 17.12 -1.94
N SER A 283 26.66 17.82 -1.52
CA SER A 283 26.69 19.27 -1.26
C SER A 283 26.27 19.64 0.16
N GLY A 284 25.61 18.72 0.87
CA GLY A 284 24.96 18.98 2.14
C GLY A 284 23.71 19.85 2.04
N ARG A 285 23.20 20.13 0.83
CA ARG A 285 22.04 21.02 0.61
C ARG A 285 20.74 20.24 0.36
N PRO A 286 19.59 20.76 0.85
CA PRO A 286 18.27 20.25 0.53
C PRO A 286 17.97 20.25 -0.98
N VAL A 287 17.35 19.17 -1.43
CA VAL A 287 16.82 19.04 -2.80
C VAL A 287 15.68 20.02 -3.02
N SER A 288 15.62 20.63 -4.20
CA SER A 288 14.56 21.62 -4.55
C SER A 288 14.00 21.49 -5.98
N HIS A 289 14.62 20.68 -6.85
CA HIS A 289 14.22 20.55 -8.25
C HIS A 289 13.13 19.49 -8.51
N THR A 290 12.90 18.59 -7.55
CA THR A 290 12.01 17.43 -7.70
C THR A 290 10.92 17.42 -6.64
N VAL A 291 9.69 17.09 -7.04
CA VAL A 291 8.50 17.01 -6.18
C VAL A 291 8.16 15.56 -5.82
N SER A 292 8.32 14.63 -6.75
CA SER A 292 8.22 13.21 -6.43
C SER A 292 9.01 12.38 -7.42
N VAL A 293 9.49 11.24 -6.94
CA VAL A 293 10.13 10.20 -7.73
C VAL A 293 9.52 8.87 -7.33
N SER A 294 8.89 8.24 -8.29
CA SER A 294 8.36 6.88 -8.19
C SER A 294 9.29 5.93 -8.93
N VAL A 295 9.71 4.85 -8.27
CA VAL A 295 10.60 3.84 -8.85
C VAL A 295 9.94 2.48 -8.76
N VAL A 296 9.94 1.74 -9.87
CA VAL A 296 9.56 0.33 -9.94
C VAL A 296 10.82 -0.51 -10.08
N ALA A 297 11.00 -1.51 -9.21
CA ALA A 297 12.15 -2.40 -9.21
C ALA A 297 11.74 -3.86 -8.90
N SER A 298 12.70 -4.79 -8.91
CA SER A 298 12.44 -6.18 -8.50
C SER A 298 12.14 -6.33 -7.01
N THR A 299 12.75 -5.48 -6.18
CA THR A 299 12.67 -5.51 -4.71
C THR A 299 12.25 -4.13 -4.18
N ALA A 300 11.52 -4.11 -3.07
CA ALA A 300 11.12 -2.85 -2.44
C ALA A 300 12.33 -2.12 -1.84
N MET A 301 13.33 -2.87 -1.36
CA MET A 301 14.60 -2.34 -0.88
C MET A 301 15.32 -1.50 -1.94
N ASP A 302 15.38 -1.99 -3.18
CA ASP A 302 16.03 -1.26 -4.27
C ASP A 302 15.20 -0.09 -4.74
N ALA A 303 13.88 -0.27 -4.85
CA ALA A 303 12.97 0.82 -5.21
C ALA A 303 13.09 2.01 -4.23
N ASP A 304 13.12 1.74 -2.92
CA ASP A 304 13.22 2.76 -1.86
C ASP A 304 14.55 3.53 -1.95
N ALA A 305 15.66 2.81 -2.08
CA ALA A 305 16.99 3.40 -2.21
C ALA A 305 17.15 4.23 -3.50
N LEU A 306 16.66 3.71 -4.62
CA LEU A 306 16.71 4.39 -5.91
C LEU A 306 15.78 5.60 -5.96
N ALA A 307 14.57 5.53 -5.39
CA ALA A 307 13.67 6.68 -5.31
C ALA A 307 14.32 7.82 -4.53
N THR A 308 15.01 7.51 -3.44
CA THR A 308 15.81 8.49 -2.69
C THR A 308 16.97 9.03 -3.54
N ALA A 309 17.74 8.16 -4.19
CA ALA A 309 18.90 8.57 -5.01
C ALA A 309 18.49 9.47 -6.18
N MET A 310 17.47 9.07 -6.93
CA MET A 310 16.94 9.78 -8.11
C MET A 310 16.22 11.07 -7.72
N SER A 311 15.77 11.22 -6.48
CA SER A 311 15.31 12.51 -5.96
C SER A 311 16.46 13.52 -5.86
N VAL A 312 17.69 13.05 -5.61
CA VAL A 312 18.90 13.88 -5.45
C VAL A 312 19.60 14.12 -6.79
N LEU A 313 19.67 13.11 -7.66
CA LEU A 313 20.27 13.22 -8.98
C LEU A 313 19.54 14.24 -9.87
N SER A 314 20.22 14.72 -10.91
CA SER A 314 19.54 15.39 -12.02
C SER A 314 18.60 14.41 -12.75
N VAL A 315 17.67 14.95 -13.53
CA VAL A 315 16.75 14.14 -14.33
C VAL A 315 17.53 13.25 -15.30
N GLU A 316 18.52 13.82 -15.97
CA GLU A 316 19.35 13.13 -16.96
C GLU A 316 20.13 11.98 -16.30
N GLU A 317 20.82 12.23 -15.18
CA GLU A 317 21.52 11.20 -14.42
C GLU A 317 20.55 10.10 -13.92
N SER A 318 19.33 10.46 -13.52
CA SER A 318 18.33 9.50 -13.03
C SER A 318 17.82 8.59 -14.14
N LEU A 319 17.58 9.15 -15.33
CA LEU A 319 17.14 8.39 -16.51
C LEU A 319 18.27 7.48 -17.01
N GLU A 320 19.51 7.98 -17.09
CA GLU A 320 20.68 7.18 -17.45
C GLU A 320 20.90 6.01 -16.46
N LEU A 321 20.74 6.27 -15.15
CA LEU A 321 20.84 5.23 -14.13
C LEU A 321 19.75 4.18 -14.31
N ALA A 322 18.49 4.58 -14.49
CA ALA A 322 17.39 3.65 -14.73
C ALA A 322 17.61 2.80 -16.00
N GLU A 323 18.12 3.39 -17.08
CA GLU A 323 18.43 2.68 -18.33
C GLU A 323 19.59 1.70 -18.19
N SER A 324 20.56 1.99 -17.32
CA SER A 324 21.70 1.11 -17.04
C SER A 324 21.31 -0.16 -16.26
N LEU A 325 20.14 -0.18 -15.64
CA LEU A 325 19.66 -1.25 -14.78
C LEU A 325 18.51 -1.97 -15.47
N SER A 326 18.65 -3.27 -15.74
CA SER A 326 17.65 -4.02 -16.54
C SER A 326 16.29 -4.19 -15.88
N ASP A 327 16.13 -3.90 -14.61
CA ASP A 327 14.91 -4.15 -13.84
C ASP A 327 14.36 -2.91 -13.11
N VAL A 328 14.80 -1.71 -13.51
CA VAL A 328 14.41 -0.44 -12.89
C VAL A 328 13.70 0.47 -13.88
N ASP A 329 12.56 0.99 -13.46
CA ASP A 329 11.81 2.01 -14.17
C ASP A 329 11.50 3.17 -13.24
N CYS A 330 11.50 4.41 -13.74
CA CYS A 330 11.23 5.58 -12.90
C CYS A 330 10.29 6.59 -13.56
N MET A 331 9.58 7.33 -12.70
CA MET A 331 8.80 8.52 -13.03
C MET A 331 9.18 9.63 -12.06
N ILE A 332 9.54 10.78 -12.60
CA ILE A 332 10.01 11.96 -11.88
C ILE A 332 9.04 13.10 -12.17
N VAL A 333 8.50 13.70 -11.11
CA VAL A 333 7.68 14.92 -11.18
C VAL A 333 8.53 16.08 -10.70
N LEU A 334 8.72 17.07 -11.58
CA LEU A 334 9.54 18.25 -11.32
C LEU A 334 8.75 19.37 -10.66
N ALA A 335 9.48 20.34 -10.08
CA ALA A 335 8.89 21.49 -9.39
C ALA A 335 8.02 22.38 -10.29
N ASP A 336 8.21 22.33 -11.61
CA ASP A 336 7.39 23.02 -12.60
C ASP A 336 6.19 22.20 -13.12
N GLY A 337 5.95 21.02 -12.53
CA GLY A 337 4.88 20.10 -12.89
C GLY A 337 5.20 19.19 -14.08
N GLN A 338 6.37 19.32 -14.71
CA GLN A 338 6.76 18.40 -15.78
C GLN A 338 7.00 16.99 -15.24
N VAL A 339 6.51 15.99 -16.00
CA VAL A 339 6.73 14.58 -15.70
C VAL A 339 7.73 13.99 -16.69
N ARG A 340 8.76 13.30 -16.17
CA ARG A 340 9.80 12.62 -16.93
C ARG A 340 9.84 11.15 -16.53
N THR A 341 9.84 10.24 -17.51
CA THR A 341 9.80 8.80 -17.25
C THR A 341 10.96 8.10 -17.94
N SER A 342 11.44 6.98 -17.37
CA SER A 342 12.33 6.08 -18.08
C SER A 342 11.63 5.48 -19.31
N PRO A 343 12.37 5.05 -20.35
CA PRO A 343 11.76 4.54 -21.60
C PRO A 343 10.83 3.34 -21.41
N ARG A 344 11.07 2.54 -20.37
CA ARG A 344 10.34 1.31 -20.05
C ARG A 344 9.26 1.50 -18.98
N TRP A 345 9.07 2.73 -18.51
CA TRP A 345 8.01 3.02 -17.56
C TRP A 345 6.67 2.50 -18.10
N PRO A 346 5.96 1.63 -17.35
CA PRO A 346 4.66 1.14 -17.78
C PRO A 346 3.75 2.36 -17.85
N GLY A 347 3.39 2.77 -19.07
CA GLY A 347 2.78 4.08 -19.35
C GLY A 347 1.46 4.35 -18.62
N ARG A 348 0.80 5.46 -18.98
CA ARG A 348 -0.41 5.99 -18.33
C ARG A 348 -1.62 5.02 -18.24
N PHE A 349 -1.58 3.87 -18.91
CA PHE A 349 -2.60 2.82 -18.85
C PHE A 349 -1.93 1.44 -18.88
N ALA A 350 -1.85 0.77 -17.73
CA ALA A 350 -1.60 -0.68 -17.69
C ALA A 350 -2.94 -1.41 -17.87
N ARG A 351 -3.03 -2.23 -18.93
CA ARG A 351 -4.21 -2.98 -19.39
C ARG A 351 -5.07 -3.55 -18.24
N ASP A 352 -6.38 -3.43 -18.39
CA ASP A 352 -7.36 -4.23 -17.66
C ASP A 352 -7.06 -5.71 -17.87
N VAL A 353 -6.63 -6.38 -16.80
CA VAL A 353 -6.70 -7.82 -16.71
C VAL A 353 -7.91 -8.12 -15.81
N PRO A 354 -8.98 -8.75 -16.32
CA PRO A 354 -10.15 -9.04 -15.52
C PRO A 354 -9.78 -10.00 -14.41
N PHE A 355 -9.80 -9.53 -13.16
CA PHE A 355 -9.82 -10.44 -12.04
C PHE A 355 -11.24 -10.99 -11.93
N ALA A 356 -11.44 -12.20 -12.44
CA ALA A 356 -12.63 -12.99 -12.13
C ALA A 356 -12.58 -13.35 -10.64
N LEU A 357 -13.16 -12.49 -9.80
CA LEU A 357 -13.58 -12.87 -8.47
C LEU A 357 -14.65 -13.96 -8.64
N ALA A 358 -14.34 -15.18 -8.22
CA ALA A 358 -15.34 -16.24 -8.08
C ALA A 358 -16.35 -15.82 -7.00
N ARG A 359 -17.36 -15.04 -7.39
CA ARG A 359 -18.59 -14.86 -6.63
C ARG A 359 -19.42 -16.13 -6.88
N ALA A 360 -19.81 -16.84 -5.83
CA ALA A 360 -21.02 -17.67 -5.92
C ALA A 360 -22.18 -16.76 -6.35
N PRO A 361 -23.13 -17.24 -7.17
CA PRO A 361 -23.82 -16.43 -8.15
C PRO A 361 -24.82 -15.48 -7.48
N LEU A 362 -24.52 -14.19 -7.53
CA LEU A 362 -25.56 -13.19 -7.75
C LEU A 362 -25.38 -12.69 -9.18
N ALA A 363 -26.49 -12.64 -9.91
CA ALA A 363 -26.56 -12.25 -11.31
C ALA A 363 -25.75 -10.97 -11.56
N LEU A 364 -24.87 -11.04 -12.55
CA LEU A 364 -24.14 -9.91 -13.12
C LEU A 364 -25.17 -8.86 -13.56
N ILE A 365 -25.20 -7.71 -12.87
CA ILE A 365 -25.48 -6.46 -13.56
C ILE A 365 -24.14 -6.13 -14.23
N GLN A 366 -24.18 -6.05 -15.56
CA GLN A 366 -23.09 -5.56 -16.38
C GLN A 366 -22.91 -4.09 -16.02
N GLU A 367 -21.79 -3.71 -15.40
CA GLU A 367 -21.32 -2.32 -15.44
C GLU A 367 -20.63 -2.16 -16.80
N ASP A 368 -21.42 -1.81 -17.80
CA ASP A 368 -20.90 -1.09 -18.95
C ASP A 368 -20.45 0.29 -18.43
N ASP A 369 -19.25 0.74 -18.81
CA ASP A 369 -18.78 2.13 -18.70
C ASP A 369 -19.64 3.04 -19.63
N GLU A 370 -20.96 3.04 -19.44
CA GLU A 370 -21.81 4.10 -19.93
C GLU A 370 -21.65 5.26 -18.96
N GLU A 371 -21.21 6.40 -19.51
CA GLU A 371 -21.22 7.69 -18.87
C GLU A 371 -22.61 7.89 -18.23
N VAL A 372 -22.68 7.77 -16.89
CA VAL A 372 -23.96 7.88 -16.18
C VAL A 372 -24.48 9.30 -16.36
N ASP A 373 -25.41 9.44 -17.31
CA ASP A 373 -26.13 10.66 -17.62
C ASP A 373 -27.23 10.87 -16.58
N TRP A 374 -26.79 11.17 -15.35
CA TRP A 374 -27.72 11.53 -14.30
C TRP A 374 -28.24 12.94 -14.54
N ASN A 375 -29.53 13.01 -14.84
CA ASN A 375 -30.29 14.23 -14.99
C ASN A 375 -29.75 15.21 -16.06
N GLY A 376 -29.21 14.72 -17.18
CA GLY A 376 -28.66 15.57 -18.23
C GLY A 376 -27.25 16.08 -17.93
N GLY A 377 -26.42 15.21 -17.36
CA GLY A 377 -25.01 15.45 -17.06
C GLY A 377 -24.77 16.25 -15.79
N PHE A 378 -25.67 16.21 -14.81
CA PHE A 378 -25.44 16.87 -13.53
C PHE A 378 -24.63 16.01 -12.56
N GLU A 379 -23.98 16.69 -11.62
CA GLU A 379 -23.22 16.12 -10.52
C GLU A 379 -23.41 16.96 -9.26
N LEU A 380 -23.17 16.34 -8.11
CA LEU A 380 -23.19 17.00 -6.81
C LEU A 380 -21.78 16.96 -6.21
N GLU A 381 -21.20 18.14 -6.01
CA GLU A 381 -19.92 18.35 -5.35
C GLU A 381 -20.18 18.71 -3.87
N VAL A 382 -19.45 18.05 -2.96
CA VAL A 382 -19.47 18.33 -1.52
C VAL A 382 -18.06 18.69 -1.09
N LYS A 383 -17.84 19.95 -0.75
CA LYS A 383 -16.58 20.49 -0.23
C LYS A 383 -16.69 20.72 1.26
N PHE A 384 -15.66 20.35 2.02
CA PHE A 384 -15.61 20.64 3.45
C PHE A 384 -14.18 20.63 4.00
N GLU A 385 -13.96 21.42 5.06
CA GLU A 385 -12.69 21.50 5.77
C GLU A 385 -12.83 20.87 7.16
N ILE A 386 -11.95 19.93 7.50
CA ILE A 386 -11.83 19.40 8.86
C ILE A 386 -10.86 20.27 9.66
N VAL A 387 -11.34 20.88 10.74
CA VAL A 387 -10.56 21.80 11.60
C VAL A 387 -9.43 21.07 12.33
N GLN A 388 -8.26 21.71 12.39
CA GLN A 388 -7.16 21.28 13.24
C GLN A 388 -7.41 21.68 14.70
N ALA A 389 -7.66 20.71 15.57
CA ALA A 389 -7.87 20.98 16.99
C ALA A 389 -6.58 21.50 17.67
N ARG A 390 -6.71 22.56 18.49
CA ARG A 390 -5.61 23.14 19.28
C ARG A 390 -5.48 22.38 20.63
N GLY A 391 -4.42 21.60 20.81
CA GLY A 391 -4.11 20.92 22.09
C GLY A 391 -3.33 19.61 21.97
N GLY A 392 -2.60 19.22 23.03
CA GLY A 392 -1.60 18.14 23.01
C GLY A 392 -2.12 16.68 22.95
N ARG A 393 -3.43 16.43 22.84
CA ARG A 393 -4.02 15.09 22.67
C ARG A 393 -4.92 15.03 21.43
N TYR A 394 -4.34 15.35 20.27
CA TYR A 394 -5.03 15.29 18.98
C TYR A 394 -5.24 13.82 18.53
N ARG A 395 -6.50 13.41 18.32
CA ARG A 395 -6.88 12.14 17.66
C ARG A 395 -7.55 12.44 16.33
N LYS A 396 -7.31 11.60 15.31
CA LYS A 396 -7.94 11.74 13.99
C LYS A 396 -9.47 11.64 14.12
N PRO A 397 -10.25 12.52 13.49
CA PRO A 397 -11.69 12.48 13.60
C PRO A 397 -12.25 11.35 12.73
N TYR A 398 -13.42 10.84 13.13
CA TYR A 398 -14.22 9.95 12.31
C TYR A 398 -15.19 10.81 11.53
N VAL A 399 -15.37 10.52 10.25
CA VAL A 399 -16.18 11.32 9.34
C VAL A 399 -17.08 10.40 8.53
N ALA A 400 -18.36 10.74 8.39
CA ALA A 400 -19.25 10.13 7.42
C ALA A 400 -19.88 11.22 6.55
N VAL A 401 -19.87 11.03 5.23
CA VAL A 401 -20.61 11.85 4.28
C VAL A 401 -21.53 10.95 3.49
N TRP A 402 -22.83 11.21 3.54
CA TRP A 402 -23.85 10.41 2.84
C TRP A 402 -25.03 11.26 2.41
N ILE A 403 -25.90 10.65 1.62
CA ILE A 403 -27.07 11.25 1.02
C ILE A 403 -28.31 10.45 1.43
N GLU A 404 -29.36 11.14 1.86
CA GLU A 404 -30.71 10.59 2.09
C GLU A 404 -31.68 11.14 1.05
N ASP A 405 -32.70 10.35 0.69
CA ASP A 405 -33.81 10.80 -0.17
C ASP A 405 -34.87 11.61 0.61
N GLU A 406 -36.02 11.87 -0.04
CA GLU A 406 -37.11 12.64 0.53
C GLU A 406 -37.78 11.99 1.75
N ASP A 407 -37.65 10.67 1.87
CA ASP A 407 -38.19 9.81 2.93
C ASP A 407 -37.17 9.55 4.06
N ASP A 408 -36.06 10.30 4.08
CA ASP A 408 -34.93 10.13 5.00
C ASP A 408 -34.23 8.74 4.87
N PHE A 409 -34.39 8.04 3.74
CA PHE A 409 -33.72 6.75 3.49
C PHE A 409 -32.30 6.96 2.96
N PRO A 410 -31.26 6.28 3.50
CA PRO A 410 -29.87 6.45 3.06
C PRO A 410 -29.65 5.85 1.66
N VAL A 411 -29.35 6.71 0.69
CA VAL A 411 -29.20 6.36 -0.73
C VAL A 411 -27.75 6.02 -1.09
N ARG A 412 -26.80 6.86 -0.64
CA ARG A 412 -25.38 6.72 -0.98
C ARG A 412 -24.47 7.19 0.14
N THR A 413 -23.51 6.37 0.55
CA THR A 413 -22.36 6.85 1.36
C THR A 413 -21.23 7.25 0.43
N LEU A 414 -20.82 8.52 0.50
CA LEU A 414 -19.72 9.08 -0.31
C LEU A 414 -18.36 8.90 0.35
N ALA A 415 -18.32 8.98 1.67
CA ALA A 415 -17.11 8.76 2.46
C ALA A 415 -17.44 8.22 3.84
N LEU A 416 -16.62 7.27 4.30
CA LEU A 416 -16.62 6.80 5.68
C LEU A 416 -15.18 6.70 6.19
N TRP A 417 -14.78 7.60 7.07
CA TRP A 417 -13.45 7.65 7.66
C TRP A 417 -13.52 7.27 9.12
N TYR A 418 -12.85 6.18 9.51
CA TYR A 418 -12.76 5.79 10.92
C TYR A 418 -11.42 5.11 11.19
N GLN A 419 -11.15 4.81 12.46
CA GLN A 419 -9.95 4.10 12.89
C GLN A 419 -10.33 2.66 13.21
N ASN A 420 -9.73 1.68 12.53
CA ASN A 420 -10.08 0.26 12.62
C ASN A 420 -9.10 -0.59 13.46
N ASN A 421 -8.36 0.00 14.40
CA ASN A 421 -7.29 -0.72 15.12
C ASN A 421 -7.60 -0.96 16.61
N GLY A 422 -7.26 -2.14 17.12
CA GLY A 422 -7.07 -2.40 18.56
C GLY A 422 -8.32 -2.37 19.44
N GLY A 423 -9.51 -2.35 18.83
CA GLY A 423 -10.81 -2.46 19.50
C GLY A 423 -12.01 -2.73 18.58
N GLY A 424 -11.77 -3.01 17.28
CA GLY A 424 -12.82 -3.09 16.26
C GLY A 424 -13.59 -1.77 16.09
N ASN A 425 -14.75 -1.83 15.43
CA ASN A 425 -15.73 -0.76 15.21
C ASN A 425 -16.26 -0.07 16.49
N ARG A 426 -15.57 -0.16 17.63
CA ARG A 426 -15.95 0.33 18.96
C ARG A 426 -16.44 1.78 18.98
N TRP A 427 -15.89 2.62 18.12
CA TRP A 427 -16.22 4.04 18.05
C TRP A 427 -16.99 4.42 16.79
N LEU A 428 -17.24 3.48 15.88
CA LEU A 428 -18.15 3.65 14.75
C LEU A 428 -19.58 4.03 15.22
N PRO A 429 -20.13 3.48 16.34
CA PRO A 429 -21.37 3.97 16.94
C PRO A 429 -21.38 5.44 17.35
N ASN A 430 -20.22 6.12 17.42
CA ASN A 430 -20.17 7.55 17.71
C ASN A 430 -20.50 8.42 16.49
N LEU A 431 -20.43 7.87 15.27
CA LEU A 431 -21.16 8.41 14.11
C LEU A 431 -22.63 8.00 14.25
N LYS A 432 -23.29 8.59 15.25
CA LYS A 432 -24.58 8.16 15.78
C LYS A 432 -25.66 8.06 14.71
N ARG A 433 -25.71 9.01 13.78
CA ARG A 433 -26.74 9.03 12.73
C ARG A 433 -26.39 8.04 11.63
N TRP A 434 -25.18 8.13 11.07
CA TRP A 434 -24.74 7.22 10.01
C TRP A 434 -24.81 5.75 10.46
N HIS A 435 -24.30 5.41 11.65
CA HIS A 435 -24.30 4.04 12.16
C HIS A 435 -25.72 3.50 12.42
N ARG A 436 -26.67 4.35 12.81
CA ARG A 436 -28.08 3.95 12.93
C ARG A 436 -28.70 3.70 11.56
N ASN A 437 -28.43 4.57 10.60
CA ASN A 437 -28.98 4.49 9.25
C ASN A 437 -28.41 3.30 8.48
N ASP A 438 -27.11 3.01 8.63
CA ASP A 438 -26.47 1.85 8.02
C ASP A 438 -27.12 0.53 8.48
N ARG A 439 -27.53 0.44 9.75
CA ARG A 439 -28.29 -0.73 10.26
C ARG A 439 -29.67 -0.88 9.64
N VAL A 440 -30.33 0.22 9.27
CA VAL A 440 -31.63 0.18 8.59
C VAL A 440 -31.44 -0.17 7.12
N ARG A 441 -30.46 0.44 6.46
CA ARG A 441 -30.03 0.15 5.10
C ARG A 441 -29.66 -1.32 4.92
N ALA A 442 -28.84 -1.87 5.82
CA ALA A 442 -28.36 -3.26 5.75
C ALA A 442 -29.48 -4.32 5.79
N LEU A 443 -30.70 -3.94 6.20
CA LEU A 443 -31.88 -4.83 6.15
C LEU A 443 -32.47 -4.96 4.73
N VAL A 444 -32.18 -3.99 3.86
CA VAL A 444 -32.72 -3.86 2.50
C VAL A 444 -31.63 -4.03 1.45
N GLU A 445 -30.40 -3.59 1.75
CA GLU A 445 -29.21 -3.69 0.91
C GLU A 445 -28.12 -4.55 1.58
N PRO A 446 -27.84 -5.78 1.11
CA PRO A 446 -26.83 -6.66 1.70
C PRO A 446 -25.40 -6.28 1.24
N ILE A 447 -25.08 -4.98 1.24
CA ILE A 447 -23.76 -4.42 0.92
C ILE A 447 -23.07 -4.04 2.23
N ASP A 448 -21.84 -4.49 2.47
CA ASP A 448 -21.06 -4.03 3.63
C ASP A 448 -20.31 -2.73 3.29
N LEU A 449 -20.83 -1.61 3.79
CA LEU A 449 -20.21 -0.29 3.56
C LEU A 449 -18.86 -0.13 4.27
N LEU A 450 -18.59 -0.95 5.28
CA LEU A 450 -17.30 -0.96 5.97
C LEU A 450 -16.19 -1.59 5.13
N GLU A 451 -16.52 -2.49 4.21
CA GLU A 451 -15.54 -3.10 3.30
C GLU A 451 -15.43 -2.34 1.98
N THR A 452 -16.43 -1.52 1.61
CA THR A 452 -16.55 -0.94 0.28
C THR A 452 -16.29 0.57 0.20
N VAL A 453 -16.60 1.34 1.26
CA VAL A 453 -16.51 2.82 1.26
C VAL A 453 -15.61 3.35 2.39
N ALA A 454 -15.21 2.47 3.32
CA ALA A 454 -14.32 2.84 4.40
C ALA A 454 -12.93 3.24 3.89
N GLN A 455 -12.42 4.35 4.42
CA GLN A 455 -11.04 4.77 4.25
C GLN A 455 -10.42 5.07 5.61
N ALA A 456 -9.10 4.94 5.72
CA ALA A 456 -8.38 5.31 6.92
C ALA A 456 -8.67 6.78 7.29
N SER A 457 -8.85 7.05 8.58
CA SER A 457 -9.04 8.41 9.08
C SER A 457 -7.97 9.38 8.57
N ARG A 458 -8.43 10.49 7.97
CA ARG A 458 -7.58 11.51 7.33
C ARG A 458 -7.19 12.63 8.29
N ARG A 459 -6.20 13.45 7.90
CA ARG A 459 -5.70 14.59 8.72
C ARG A 459 -6.66 15.79 8.63
N PRO A 460 -6.51 16.85 9.44
CA PRO A 460 -7.18 18.12 9.16
C PRO A 460 -6.82 18.64 7.77
N GLY A 461 -7.73 19.34 7.12
CA GLY A 461 -7.56 19.84 5.75
C GLY A 461 -8.88 19.93 4.98
N GLU A 462 -8.78 20.41 3.75
CA GLU A 462 -9.90 20.55 2.81
C GLU A 462 -10.12 19.27 2.00
N TYR A 463 -11.38 18.95 1.75
CA TYR A 463 -11.82 17.74 1.06
C TYR A 463 -12.93 18.06 0.07
N THR A 464 -12.90 17.40 -1.09
CA THR A 464 -13.95 17.45 -2.11
C THR A 464 -14.42 16.03 -2.40
N LEU A 465 -15.73 15.81 -2.38
CA LEU A 465 -16.38 14.55 -2.73
C LEU A 465 -17.36 14.79 -3.87
N MET A 466 -17.45 13.84 -4.80
CA MET A 466 -18.35 13.91 -5.94
C MET A 466 -19.41 12.83 -5.86
N TRP A 467 -20.63 13.18 -6.25
CA TRP A 467 -21.71 12.23 -6.46
C TRP A 467 -22.32 12.40 -7.84
N ASN A 468 -22.41 11.29 -8.55
CA ASN A 468 -22.91 11.17 -9.92
C ASN A 468 -24.37 10.68 -9.96
N GLY A 469 -25.09 10.74 -8.84
CA GLY A 469 -26.51 10.35 -8.81
C GLY A 469 -26.80 8.86 -8.76
N THR A 470 -25.87 8.05 -8.25
CA THR A 470 -26.10 6.60 -8.08
C THR A 470 -26.24 6.21 -6.61
N ASP A 471 -27.03 5.18 -6.33
CA ASP A 471 -27.10 4.56 -5.00
C ASP A 471 -25.84 3.73 -4.66
N ASN A 472 -25.80 3.07 -3.50
CA ASN A 472 -24.66 2.21 -3.10
C ASN A 472 -24.46 0.99 -4.01
N ALA A 473 -25.48 0.59 -4.78
CA ALA A 473 -25.43 -0.52 -5.73
C ALA A 473 -25.08 -0.06 -7.16
N GLY A 474 -24.81 1.24 -7.37
CA GLY A 474 -24.46 1.81 -8.67
C GLY A 474 -25.66 2.17 -9.55
N GLN A 475 -26.90 2.03 -9.05
CA GLN A 475 -28.10 2.35 -9.82
C GLN A 475 -28.42 3.84 -9.77
N VAL A 476 -28.78 4.41 -10.91
CA VAL A 476 -29.14 5.83 -11.04
C VAL A 476 -30.42 6.14 -10.25
N VAL A 477 -30.37 7.18 -9.42
CA VAL A 477 -31.52 7.63 -8.63
C VAL A 477 -32.28 8.74 -9.33
N LYS A 478 -33.57 8.87 -9.04
CA LYS A 478 -34.44 9.85 -9.70
C LYS A 478 -34.08 11.27 -9.26
N PRO A 479 -34.20 12.29 -10.14
CA PRO A 479 -34.19 13.68 -9.70
C PRO A 479 -35.27 13.92 -8.64
N GLY A 480 -34.99 14.77 -7.66
CA GLY A 480 -35.89 14.96 -6.53
C GLY A 480 -35.25 15.65 -5.34
N GLU A 481 -35.90 15.53 -4.19
CA GLU A 481 -35.42 16.09 -2.94
C GLU A 481 -34.41 15.14 -2.28
N TYR A 482 -33.21 15.67 -1.99
CA TYR A 482 -32.16 14.92 -1.32
C TYR A 482 -31.58 15.73 -0.17
N THR A 483 -31.09 15.04 0.85
CA THR A 483 -30.38 15.65 1.98
C THR A 483 -28.95 15.13 2.06
N VAL A 484 -27.97 16.02 1.94
CA VAL A 484 -26.56 15.71 2.15
C VAL A 484 -26.24 15.86 3.63
N TYR A 485 -25.51 14.91 4.19
CA TYR A 485 -25.03 14.92 5.56
C TYR A 485 -23.52 14.88 5.64
N ILE A 486 -22.95 15.65 6.56
CA ILE A 486 -21.54 15.59 6.94
C ILE A 486 -21.50 15.41 8.46
N GLU A 487 -21.13 14.22 8.92
CA GLU A 487 -21.05 13.87 10.34
C GLU A 487 -19.60 13.70 10.75
N VAL A 488 -19.18 14.39 11.81
CA VAL A 488 -17.82 14.32 12.35
C VAL A 488 -17.89 14.03 13.84
N SER A 489 -17.13 13.02 14.27
CA SER A 489 -17.01 12.64 15.67
C SER A 489 -15.57 12.39 16.03
N ARG A 490 -15.10 12.97 17.14
CA ARG A 490 -13.70 12.82 17.61
C ARG A 490 -13.63 12.20 19.00
N GLU A 491 -12.68 11.29 19.20
CA GLU A 491 -12.37 10.73 20.52
C GLU A 491 -11.91 11.86 21.46
N HIS A 492 -12.66 12.09 22.55
CA HIS A 492 -12.48 13.23 23.46
C HIS A 492 -12.63 14.64 22.83
N GLY A 493 -13.18 14.73 21.62
CA GLY A 493 -13.54 15.99 20.96
C GLY A 493 -15.06 16.19 20.89
N THR A 494 -15.53 16.97 19.91
CA THR A 494 -16.97 17.24 19.75
C THR A 494 -17.61 16.32 18.71
N TYR A 495 -18.94 16.23 18.78
CA TYR A 495 -19.78 15.60 17.78
C TYR A 495 -20.45 16.72 16.98
N GLN A 496 -20.31 16.69 15.67
CA GLN A 496 -20.86 17.69 14.76
C GLN A 496 -21.60 16.99 13.62
N LEU A 497 -22.77 17.53 13.26
CA LEU A 497 -23.57 17.04 12.15
C LEU A 497 -24.07 18.25 11.37
N MET A 498 -23.61 18.39 10.13
CA MET A 498 -24.20 19.30 9.15
C MET A 498 -25.16 18.53 8.26
N ARG A 499 -26.22 19.20 7.84
CA ARG A 499 -27.16 18.68 6.84
C ARG A 499 -27.67 19.79 5.96
N GLN A 500 -27.89 19.47 4.69
CA GLN A 500 -28.46 20.39 3.72
C GLN A 500 -29.44 19.65 2.85
N ARG A 501 -30.71 20.07 2.87
CA ARG A 501 -31.74 19.57 1.94
C ARG A 501 -31.71 20.42 0.67
N MET A 502 -31.78 19.76 -0.48
CA MET A 502 -31.64 20.38 -1.80
C MET A 502 -32.55 19.68 -2.80
N THR A 503 -33.13 20.46 -3.70
CA THR A 503 -33.82 19.95 -4.87
C THR A 503 -32.78 19.68 -5.96
N LEU A 504 -32.57 18.41 -6.32
CA LEU A 504 -31.68 18.00 -7.41
C LEU A 504 -32.53 17.72 -8.64
N GLY A 505 -32.90 18.80 -9.34
CA GLY A 505 -33.76 18.81 -10.52
C GLY A 505 -33.05 19.43 -11.73
N ASP A 506 -33.77 20.05 -12.67
CA ASP A 506 -33.14 20.53 -13.92
C ASP A 506 -32.31 21.81 -13.79
N GLU A 507 -32.29 22.42 -12.61
CA GLU A 507 -31.59 23.68 -12.30
C GLU A 507 -30.43 23.44 -11.33
N PRO A 508 -29.27 24.11 -11.53
CA PRO A 508 -28.17 24.09 -10.56
C PRO A 508 -28.61 24.67 -9.21
N ALA A 509 -28.03 24.13 -8.14
CA ALA A 509 -28.29 24.58 -6.78
C ALA A 509 -26.99 24.60 -5.98
N SER A 510 -26.82 25.56 -5.08
CA SER A 510 -25.67 25.57 -4.18
C SER A 510 -26.06 26.02 -2.79
N ALA A 511 -25.29 25.57 -1.80
CA ALA A 511 -25.47 25.92 -0.40
C ALA A 511 -24.12 26.01 0.31
N GLU A 512 -23.98 27.04 1.14
CA GLU A 512 -22.87 27.20 2.08
C GLU A 512 -23.37 26.86 3.48
N LEU A 513 -22.59 26.10 4.23
CA LEU A 513 -22.92 25.62 5.57
C LEU A 513 -22.08 26.34 6.62
N GLU A 514 -22.74 26.80 7.69
CA GLU A 514 -22.07 27.52 8.77
C GLU A 514 -21.03 26.65 9.48
N ALA A 515 -19.81 27.17 9.59
CA ALA A 515 -18.70 26.51 10.26
C ALA A 515 -19.02 26.13 11.71
N ASN A 516 -18.43 25.04 12.18
CA ASN A 516 -18.55 24.58 13.57
C ASN A 516 -17.17 24.15 14.13
N ALA A 517 -17.17 23.53 15.31
CA ALA A 517 -15.94 23.20 16.03
C ALA A 517 -15.06 22.14 15.32
N GLU A 518 -15.64 21.29 14.46
CA GLU A 518 -14.89 20.24 13.74
C GLU A 518 -14.83 20.49 12.23
N ILE A 519 -15.74 21.30 11.68
CA ILE A 519 -15.87 21.58 10.25
C ILE A 519 -15.71 23.09 10.00
N GLY A 520 -14.60 23.50 9.39
CA GLY A 520 -14.16 24.89 9.26
C GLY A 520 -14.86 25.66 8.15
N SER A 521 -15.26 24.93 7.11
CA SER A 521 -16.12 25.38 6.01
C SER A 521 -16.79 24.15 5.41
N ALA A 522 -17.97 24.31 4.82
CA ALA A 522 -18.56 23.28 3.99
C ALA A 522 -19.50 23.92 2.96
N SER A 523 -19.40 23.48 1.71
CA SER A 523 -20.26 23.90 0.62
C SER A 523 -20.72 22.70 -0.19
N ILE A 524 -21.91 22.81 -0.76
CA ILE A 524 -22.51 21.80 -1.60
C ILE A 524 -22.95 22.47 -2.88
N GLU A 525 -22.51 21.96 -4.02
CA GLU A 525 -22.81 22.49 -5.34
C GLU A 525 -23.37 21.38 -6.24
N TYR A 526 -24.62 21.53 -6.65
CA TYR A 526 -25.25 20.75 -7.69
C TYR A 526 -25.14 21.51 -9.00
N ARG A 527 -24.40 20.95 -9.96
CA ARG A 527 -24.05 21.63 -11.22
C ARG A 527 -24.02 20.66 -12.39
N ARG A 528 -23.96 21.20 -13.61
CA ARG A 528 -23.64 20.40 -14.80
C ARG A 528 -22.14 20.10 -14.82
N LYS A 529 -21.79 18.87 -15.19
CA LYS A 529 -20.43 18.45 -15.54
C LYS A 529 -19.89 19.41 -16.61
N GLN A 530 -18.69 19.93 -16.39
CA GLN A 530 -18.02 20.87 -17.32
C GLN A 530 -17.26 20.15 -18.41
#